data_AF-A0A929C3N6-F1
#
_entry.id   AF-A0A929C3N6-F1
#
_cell.length_a   1.000
_cell.length_b   1.000
_cell.length_c   1.000
_cell.angle_alpha   90.00
_cell.angle_beta   90.00
_cell.angle_gamma   90.00
#
_symmetry.space_group_name_H-M   'P 1'
#
loop_
_entity.id
_entity.type
_entity.pdbx_description
1 polymer ?
#
loop_
_entity_poly.entity_id
_entity_poly.type
_entity_poly.pdbx_seq_one_letter_code
_entity_poly.pdbx_strand_id
1 'polypeptide(L)'
;MSGHDWVGKGNDEGYLTESEIRPLMSEALAKVDLNGKRVLLIIPDSTRTAPLPLFFRLFYALLWGHVKALDYLVALGTHPSMSEEALNKLVGVMPHERETTYAGVQIFNHDWDLPDTFSEIGTIPAEEIERLTDGTLSQDVAVTINRMVFDYDQIIILGPVFPHEVAGFSGGNKYFFPGISGPEMINFTHWLGALITSKRIIGTPNTPIRAVIDRAVSFIDVPSLCFALVVTHDGLAGLYIGPPKIAWKQAAALSARRHILYMDKPFKRVLSIVPEIYDDLWTAAKGMYKLEPIIADGGEVVIFAPHITEISYTHGVIIDQIGYHVRDYFVKQWGRFKDYPWGVLAHSTHLRGIGNFDVESGVERPRIKVTLASGISRDRCERVNLGYLDPSTIDVSEWEGRENEGILVVHKAGETLYRLKIK
;
A
#
# COMPACT_ATOMS: atom_id res chain seq x y z
N MET A 1 -15.97 -32.91 -3.95
CA MET A 1 -15.88 -31.49 -3.58
C MET A 1 -15.09 -31.41 -2.28
N SER A 2 -13.77 -31.26 -2.35
CA SER A 2 -12.91 -31.12 -1.18
C SER A 2 -13.06 -29.69 -0.65
N GLY A 3 -13.72 -29.54 0.50
CA GLY A 3 -14.04 -28.26 1.13
C GLY A 3 -12.78 -27.50 1.50
N HIS A 4 -12.52 -26.41 0.78
CA HIS A 4 -11.64 -25.35 1.22
C HIS A 4 -12.51 -24.18 1.69
N ASP A 5 -12.09 -23.50 2.77
CA ASP A 5 -12.76 -22.31 3.32
C ASP A 5 -12.66 -21.08 2.40
N TRP A 6 -12.22 -21.24 1.16
CA TRP A 6 -12.05 -20.19 0.16
C TRP A 6 -12.37 -20.71 -1.25
N VAL A 7 -12.71 -19.78 -2.15
CA VAL A 7 -12.97 -19.99 -3.58
C VAL A 7 -11.99 -19.14 -4.36
N GLY A 8 -11.37 -19.67 -5.41
CA GLY A 8 -10.52 -18.82 -6.24
C GLY A 8 -9.81 -19.53 -7.36
N LYS A 9 -9.22 -18.72 -8.24
CA LYS A 9 -8.41 -19.14 -9.37
C LYS A 9 -7.25 -18.18 -9.53
N GLY A 10 -6.09 -18.71 -9.87
CA GLY A 10 -4.90 -17.94 -10.18
C GLY A 10 -4.17 -18.56 -11.36
N ASN A 11 -3.68 -17.70 -12.24
CA ASN A 11 -2.90 -18.10 -13.40
C ASN A 11 -1.46 -17.61 -13.23
N ASP A 12 -0.49 -18.51 -13.35
CA ASP A 12 0.93 -18.12 -13.38
C ASP A 12 1.28 -17.37 -14.67
N GLU A 13 0.50 -17.58 -15.74
CA GLU A 13 0.56 -16.87 -17.03
C GLU A 13 -0.85 -16.54 -17.54
N GLY A 14 -1.03 -15.36 -18.13
CA GLY A 14 -2.33 -14.88 -18.60
C GLY A 14 -3.25 -14.32 -17.50
N TYR A 15 -4.51 -14.09 -17.84
CA TYR A 15 -5.46 -13.31 -17.04
C TYR A 15 -6.83 -13.98 -16.99
N LEU A 16 -7.55 -13.73 -15.89
CA LEU A 16 -8.93 -14.15 -15.71
C LEU A 16 -9.87 -13.29 -16.56
N THR A 17 -10.81 -13.93 -17.21
CA THR A 17 -11.91 -13.30 -17.94
C THR A 17 -13.11 -13.05 -17.03
N GLU A 18 -14.02 -12.15 -17.42
CA GLU A 18 -15.26 -11.90 -16.66
C GLU A 18 -16.12 -13.17 -16.50
N SER A 19 -16.14 -14.05 -17.50
CA SER A 19 -16.86 -15.33 -17.45
C SER A 19 -16.26 -16.33 -16.46
N GLU A 20 -14.99 -16.18 -16.09
CA GLU A 20 -14.35 -16.94 -15.01
C GLU A 20 -14.52 -16.27 -13.65
N ILE A 21 -14.51 -14.94 -13.60
CA ILE A 21 -14.62 -14.15 -12.36
C ILE A 21 -16.02 -14.30 -11.75
N ARG A 22 -17.07 -14.13 -12.56
CA ARG A 22 -18.46 -14.10 -12.06
C ARG A 22 -18.85 -15.40 -11.32
N PRO A 23 -18.58 -16.61 -11.85
CA PRO A 23 -18.85 -17.86 -11.11
C PRO A 23 -18.11 -17.98 -9.78
N LEU A 24 -16.85 -17.53 -9.70
CA LEU A 24 -16.09 -17.54 -8.44
C LEU A 24 -16.74 -16.64 -7.39
N MET A 25 -17.16 -15.44 -7.80
CA MET A 25 -17.88 -14.51 -6.92
C MET A 25 -19.22 -15.10 -6.46
N SER A 26 -20.02 -15.64 -7.39
CA SER A 26 -21.31 -16.26 -7.06
C SER A 26 -21.16 -17.43 -6.09
N GLU A 27 -20.19 -18.32 -6.31
CA GLU A 27 -19.93 -19.44 -5.41
C GLU A 27 -19.52 -18.97 -4.02
N ALA A 28 -18.62 -17.98 -3.93
CA ALA A 28 -18.16 -17.48 -2.64
C ALA A 28 -19.26 -16.73 -1.87
N LEU A 29 -20.02 -15.88 -2.55
CA LEU A 29 -21.12 -15.13 -1.93
C LEU A 29 -22.26 -16.06 -1.48
N ALA A 30 -22.51 -17.16 -2.19
CA ALA A 30 -23.49 -18.17 -1.78
C ALA A 30 -23.11 -18.91 -0.48
N LYS A 31 -21.85 -18.83 -0.03
CA LYS A 31 -21.39 -19.43 1.23
C LYS A 31 -21.63 -18.53 2.45
N VAL A 32 -22.11 -17.30 2.26
CA VAL A 32 -22.37 -16.33 3.33
C VAL A 32 -23.81 -15.86 3.24
N ASP A 33 -24.54 -15.84 4.36
CA ASP A 33 -25.92 -15.33 4.39
C ASP A 33 -25.93 -13.80 4.41
N LEU A 34 -26.17 -13.21 3.24
CA LEU A 34 -26.22 -11.76 3.04
C LEU A 34 -27.65 -11.20 2.91
N ASN A 35 -28.68 -12.06 2.92
CA ASN A 35 -30.04 -11.62 2.65
C ASN A 35 -30.55 -10.69 3.77
N GLY A 36 -31.00 -9.48 3.41
CA GLY A 36 -31.44 -8.44 4.33
C GLY A 36 -30.31 -7.81 5.18
N LYS A 37 -29.04 -8.14 4.93
CA LYS A 37 -27.88 -7.56 5.64
C LYS A 37 -27.49 -6.22 5.04
N ARG A 38 -26.92 -5.34 5.86
CA ARG A 38 -26.16 -4.17 5.38
C ARG A 38 -24.74 -4.62 5.09
N VAL A 39 -24.27 -4.44 3.86
CA VAL A 39 -22.94 -4.86 3.40
C VAL A 39 -22.09 -3.64 3.08
N LEU A 40 -20.93 -3.53 3.71
CA LEU A 40 -19.93 -2.49 3.41
C LEU A 40 -18.73 -3.10 2.71
N LEU A 41 -18.42 -2.60 1.51
CA LEU A 41 -17.23 -2.95 0.77
C LEU A 41 -16.11 -1.96 1.08
N ILE A 42 -15.00 -2.44 1.63
CA ILE A 42 -13.78 -1.63 1.77
C ILE A 42 -12.93 -1.82 0.50
N ILE A 43 -12.71 -0.72 -0.23
CA ILE A 43 -12.04 -0.70 -1.54
C ILE A 43 -10.79 0.19 -1.52
N PRO A 44 -9.79 -0.03 -2.42
CA PRO A 44 -8.67 0.89 -2.55
C PRO A 44 -9.10 2.23 -3.15
N ASP A 45 -8.24 3.23 -2.97
CA ASP A 45 -8.30 4.50 -3.69
C ASP A 45 -7.68 4.41 -5.09
N SER A 46 -7.56 5.56 -5.76
CA SER A 46 -6.99 5.68 -7.10
C SER A 46 -5.49 5.35 -7.20
N THR A 47 -4.78 5.21 -6.07
CA THR A 47 -3.32 4.96 -6.06
C THR A 47 -2.95 3.49 -6.23
N ARG A 48 -3.95 2.64 -6.52
CA ARG A 48 -3.82 1.19 -6.68
C ARG A 48 -4.47 0.72 -7.97
N THR A 49 -3.75 -0.09 -8.73
CA THR A 49 -4.33 -0.79 -9.87
C THR A 49 -5.29 -1.89 -9.40
N ALA A 50 -6.58 -1.70 -9.63
CA ALA A 50 -7.63 -2.70 -9.40
C ALA A 50 -8.78 -2.51 -10.40
N PRO A 51 -9.38 -3.59 -10.94
CA PRO A 51 -10.51 -3.49 -11.86
C PRO A 51 -11.82 -3.21 -11.11
N LEU A 52 -11.86 -2.14 -10.31
CA LEU A 52 -13.02 -1.76 -9.50
C LEU A 52 -14.31 -1.59 -10.32
N PRO A 53 -14.30 -1.01 -11.54
CA PRO A 53 -15.52 -0.95 -12.36
C PRO A 53 -16.14 -2.30 -12.71
N LEU A 54 -15.32 -3.35 -12.83
CA LEU A 54 -15.83 -4.70 -13.04
C LEU A 54 -16.48 -5.22 -11.75
N PHE A 55 -15.76 -5.16 -10.64
CA PHE A 55 -16.24 -5.70 -9.36
C PHE A 55 -17.46 -4.94 -8.84
N PHE A 56 -17.50 -3.61 -8.94
CA PHE A 56 -18.65 -2.79 -8.55
C PHE A 56 -19.93 -3.25 -9.25
N ARG A 57 -19.88 -3.39 -10.59
CA ARG A 57 -21.02 -3.88 -11.39
C ARG A 57 -21.42 -5.30 -11.02
N LEU A 58 -20.45 -6.20 -10.80
CA LEU A 58 -20.72 -7.58 -10.42
C LEU A 58 -21.32 -7.70 -9.01
N PHE A 59 -20.83 -6.95 -8.03
CA PHE A 59 -21.42 -6.92 -6.69
C PHE A 59 -22.86 -6.39 -6.74
N TYR A 60 -23.10 -5.30 -7.47
CA TYR A 60 -24.45 -4.80 -7.68
C TYR A 60 -25.35 -5.86 -8.30
N ALA A 61 -24.92 -6.49 -9.41
CA ALA A 61 -25.71 -7.52 -10.09
C ALA A 61 -25.97 -8.79 -9.25
N LEU A 62 -25.11 -9.12 -8.29
CA LEU A 62 -25.22 -10.32 -7.47
C LEU A 62 -25.90 -10.08 -6.12
N LEU A 63 -25.85 -8.86 -5.57
CA LEU A 63 -26.30 -8.55 -4.21
C LEU A 63 -27.45 -7.56 -4.16
N TRP A 64 -27.57 -6.65 -5.12
CA TRP A 64 -28.60 -5.62 -5.09
C TRP A 64 -30.00 -6.23 -5.16
N GLY A 65 -30.91 -5.73 -4.33
CA GLY A 65 -32.26 -6.29 -4.16
C GLY A 65 -32.35 -7.49 -3.19
N HIS A 66 -31.21 -8.07 -2.79
CA HIS A 66 -31.13 -9.10 -1.75
C HIS A 66 -30.61 -8.54 -0.41
N VAL A 67 -29.68 -7.60 -0.46
CA VAL A 67 -29.13 -6.93 0.72
C VAL A 67 -29.96 -5.69 1.10
N LYS A 68 -29.93 -5.31 2.37
CA LYS A 68 -30.57 -4.07 2.87
C LYS A 68 -29.82 -2.81 2.47
N ALA A 69 -28.49 -2.90 2.40
CA ALA A 69 -27.60 -1.84 1.92
C ALA A 69 -26.38 -2.46 1.23
N LEU A 70 -25.88 -1.80 0.19
CA LEU A 70 -24.67 -2.16 -0.54
C LEU A 70 -23.85 -0.89 -0.71
N ASP A 71 -22.92 -0.65 0.20
CA ASP A 71 -22.17 0.60 0.24
C ASP A 71 -20.67 0.33 0.17
N TYR A 72 -19.90 1.38 -0.11
CA TYR A 72 -18.46 1.30 -0.33
C TYR A 72 -17.75 2.33 0.55
N LEU A 73 -16.64 1.94 1.16
CA LEU A 73 -15.73 2.82 1.90
C LEU A 73 -14.35 2.75 1.25
N VAL A 74 -13.84 3.89 0.78
CA VAL A 74 -12.51 4.00 0.20
C VAL A 74 -11.48 4.06 1.32
N ALA A 75 -10.58 3.06 1.36
CA ALA A 75 -9.51 2.97 2.35
C ALA A 75 -8.33 3.88 1.99
N LEU A 76 -8.45 5.16 2.37
CA LEU A 76 -7.48 6.20 2.07
C LEU A 76 -6.19 6.13 2.92
N GLY A 77 -6.22 5.46 4.08
CA GLY A 77 -5.16 5.65 5.07
C GLY A 77 -5.03 7.15 5.41
N THR A 78 -3.91 7.80 5.06
CA THR A 78 -3.73 9.25 5.25
C THR A 78 -3.83 10.06 3.95
N HIS A 79 -4.35 9.47 2.87
CA HIS A 79 -4.49 10.17 1.61
C HIS A 79 -5.65 11.18 1.66
N PRO A 80 -5.62 12.24 0.82
CA PRO A 80 -6.72 13.20 0.74
C PRO A 80 -8.04 12.55 0.34
N SER A 81 -9.16 13.10 0.84
CA SER A 81 -10.50 12.67 0.43
C SER A 81 -10.74 12.92 -1.06
N MET A 82 -11.42 11.97 -1.71
CA MET A 82 -11.73 12.04 -3.14
C MET A 82 -13.03 12.82 -3.36
N SER A 83 -13.09 13.65 -4.42
CA SER A 83 -14.35 14.30 -4.83
C SER A 83 -15.38 13.27 -5.31
N GLU A 84 -16.65 13.65 -5.40
CA GLU A 84 -17.68 12.74 -5.93
C GLU A 84 -17.38 12.29 -7.36
N GLU A 85 -16.86 13.17 -8.22
CA GLU A 85 -16.47 12.80 -9.58
C GLU A 85 -15.33 11.78 -9.57
N ALA A 86 -14.36 11.94 -8.67
CA ALA A 86 -13.26 11.01 -8.51
C ALA A 86 -13.73 9.65 -7.96
N LEU A 87 -14.67 9.64 -7.00
CA LEU A 87 -15.30 8.41 -6.50
C LEU A 87 -16.08 7.69 -7.60
N ASN A 88 -16.89 8.40 -8.37
CA ASN A 88 -17.64 7.83 -9.49
C ASN A 88 -16.71 7.25 -10.56
N LYS A 89 -15.64 7.98 -10.90
CA LYS A 89 -14.59 7.50 -11.81
C LYS A 89 -13.89 6.25 -11.29
N LEU A 90 -13.58 6.19 -9.98
CA LEU A 90 -12.92 5.07 -9.34
C LEU A 90 -13.69 3.76 -9.52
N VAL A 91 -15.01 3.80 -9.36
CA VAL A 91 -15.89 2.63 -9.55
C VAL A 91 -16.48 2.52 -10.96
N GLY A 92 -16.10 3.41 -11.87
CA GLY A 92 -16.54 3.41 -13.27
C GLY A 92 -18.03 3.64 -13.47
N VAL A 93 -18.62 4.50 -12.64
CA VAL A 93 -20.03 4.91 -12.69
C VAL A 93 -20.14 6.27 -13.37
N MET A 94 -21.03 6.39 -14.35
CA MET A 94 -21.34 7.69 -14.96
C MET A 94 -22.32 8.48 -14.07
N PRO A 95 -22.29 9.83 -14.09
CA PRO A 95 -23.18 10.65 -13.25
C PRO A 95 -24.67 10.29 -13.34
N HIS A 96 -25.18 10.04 -14.56
CA HIS A 96 -26.58 9.65 -14.75
C HIS A 96 -26.91 8.26 -14.17
N GLU A 97 -25.95 7.33 -14.16
CA GLU A 97 -26.13 6.02 -13.53
C GLU A 97 -26.15 6.15 -12.00
N ARG A 98 -25.41 7.12 -11.46
CA ARG A 98 -25.39 7.43 -10.02
C ARG A 98 -26.77 7.87 -9.52
N GLU A 99 -27.53 8.59 -10.34
CA GLU A 99 -28.88 9.07 -10.04
C GLU A 99 -29.99 8.05 -10.36
N THR A 100 -29.68 7.01 -11.14
CA THR A 100 -30.66 6.03 -11.63
C THR A 100 -30.33 4.63 -11.13
N THR A 101 -29.55 3.87 -11.91
CA THR A 101 -29.19 2.47 -11.62
C THR A 101 -28.59 2.31 -10.22
N TYR A 102 -27.73 3.22 -9.78
CA TYR A 102 -26.99 3.10 -8.52
C TYR A 102 -27.44 4.11 -7.46
N ALA A 103 -28.65 4.69 -7.57
CA ALA A 103 -29.14 5.75 -6.69
C ALA A 103 -29.12 5.38 -5.19
N GLY A 104 -29.32 4.12 -4.86
CA GLY A 104 -29.34 3.65 -3.47
C GLY A 104 -28.00 3.12 -2.94
N VAL A 105 -26.94 3.07 -3.76
CA VAL A 105 -25.59 2.68 -3.33
C VAL A 105 -24.87 3.89 -2.78
N GLN A 106 -24.17 3.81 -1.65
CA GLN A 106 -23.33 4.91 -1.16
C GLN A 106 -21.85 4.60 -1.35
N ILE A 107 -21.04 5.66 -1.55
CA ILE A 107 -19.58 5.56 -1.66
C ILE A 107 -18.99 6.64 -0.76
N PHE A 108 -18.28 6.22 0.27
CA PHE A 108 -17.75 7.06 1.34
C PHE A 108 -16.23 7.17 1.25
N ASN A 109 -15.70 8.34 1.62
CA ASN A 109 -14.29 8.49 1.94
C ASN A 109 -14.01 8.05 3.39
N HIS A 110 -12.77 7.64 3.63
CA HIS A 110 -12.24 7.51 4.97
C HIS A 110 -11.62 8.85 5.41
N ASP A 111 -12.29 9.60 6.28
CA ASP A 111 -11.81 10.91 6.74
C ASP A 111 -10.89 10.77 7.96
N TRP A 112 -9.62 10.46 7.69
CA TRP A 112 -8.62 10.13 8.72
C TRP A 112 -8.25 11.30 9.65
N ASP A 113 -8.48 12.52 9.18
CA ASP A 113 -8.17 13.77 9.86
C ASP A 113 -9.30 14.26 10.77
N LEU A 114 -10.44 13.57 10.78
CA LEU A 114 -11.59 13.85 11.64
C LEU A 114 -11.65 12.84 12.81
N PRO A 115 -11.22 13.21 14.03
CA PRO A 115 -11.23 12.30 15.19
C PRO A 115 -12.62 11.75 15.49
N ASP A 116 -13.64 12.58 15.27
CA ASP A 116 -15.04 12.25 15.39
C ASP A 116 -15.54 11.32 14.26
N THR A 117 -14.70 10.58 13.55
CA THR A 117 -15.11 9.45 12.69
C THR A 117 -14.69 8.08 13.22
N PHE A 118 -13.92 8.06 14.32
CA PHE A 118 -13.32 6.85 14.87
C PHE A 118 -14.07 6.33 16.11
N SER A 119 -13.88 5.03 16.36
CA SER A 119 -14.14 4.37 17.64
C SER A 119 -12.87 3.66 18.09
N GLU A 120 -12.53 3.77 19.37
CA GLU A 120 -11.53 2.92 20.01
C GLU A 120 -12.18 1.57 20.33
N ILE A 121 -11.55 0.48 19.88
CA ILE A 121 -12.10 -0.88 19.97
C ILE A 121 -11.26 -1.78 20.88
N GLY A 122 -10.21 -1.23 21.48
CA GLY A 122 -9.34 -1.92 22.43
C GLY A 122 -7.92 -1.34 22.45
N THR A 123 -7.08 -1.94 23.27
CA THR A 123 -5.65 -1.65 23.36
C THR A 123 -4.87 -2.95 23.29
N ILE A 124 -3.80 -2.99 22.48
CA ILE A 124 -2.82 -4.07 22.52
C ILE A 124 -1.76 -3.69 23.57
N PRO A 125 -1.61 -4.43 24.66
CA PRO A 125 -0.70 -4.06 25.75
C PRO A 125 0.77 -4.20 25.34
N ALA A 126 1.65 -3.42 25.98
CA ALA A 126 3.09 -3.35 25.70
C ALA A 126 3.78 -4.72 25.67
N GLU A 127 3.46 -5.61 26.62
CA GLU A 127 4.01 -6.96 26.67
C GLU A 127 3.63 -7.78 25.42
N GLU A 128 2.38 -7.67 24.96
CA GLU A 128 1.95 -8.35 23.74
C GLU A 128 2.61 -7.75 22.50
N ILE A 129 2.75 -6.43 22.44
CA ILE A 129 3.49 -5.73 21.38
C ILE A 129 4.96 -6.17 21.36
N GLU A 130 5.61 -6.31 22.51
CA GLU A 130 6.99 -6.77 22.59
C GLU A 130 7.16 -8.17 21.99
N ARG A 131 6.24 -9.09 22.32
CA ARG A 131 6.24 -10.43 21.70
C ARG A 131 5.94 -10.38 20.20
N LEU A 132 4.95 -9.62 19.76
CA LEU A 132 4.57 -9.53 18.35
C LEU A 132 5.64 -8.86 17.49
N THR A 133 6.50 -8.04 18.10
CA THR A 133 7.53 -7.27 17.43
C THR A 133 8.95 -7.80 17.63
N ASP A 134 9.09 -9.00 18.20
CA ASP A 134 10.37 -9.61 18.53
C ASP A 134 11.29 -8.66 19.32
N GLY A 135 10.71 -7.89 20.25
CA GLY A 135 11.41 -6.90 21.08
C GLY A 135 11.71 -5.57 20.39
N THR A 136 11.24 -5.33 19.16
CA THR A 136 11.53 -4.09 18.43
C THR A 136 10.86 -2.87 19.06
N LEU A 137 9.63 -3.03 19.58
CA LEU A 137 8.88 -2.00 20.30
C LEU A 137 8.18 -2.64 21.50
N SER A 138 8.01 -1.88 22.59
CA SER A 138 7.26 -2.31 23.79
C SER A 138 6.53 -1.09 24.35
N GLN A 139 5.28 -0.92 23.91
CA GLN A 139 4.37 0.14 24.37
C GLN A 139 2.93 -0.26 24.08
N ASP A 140 1.99 0.28 24.84
CA ASP A 140 0.57 0.10 24.57
C ASP A 140 0.20 0.75 23.24
N VAL A 141 -0.66 0.09 22.47
CA VAL A 141 -1.15 0.59 21.18
C VAL A 141 -2.67 0.59 21.20
N ALA A 142 -3.27 1.78 21.25
CA ALA A 142 -4.71 1.95 21.10
C ALA A 142 -5.13 1.56 19.68
N VAL A 143 -6.22 0.79 19.57
CA VAL A 143 -6.77 0.33 18.30
C VAL A 143 -8.00 1.16 17.98
N THR A 144 -7.84 2.12 17.07
CA THR A 144 -8.89 3.02 16.59
C THR A 144 -9.22 2.71 15.14
N ILE A 145 -10.52 2.64 14.81
CA ILE A 145 -10.99 2.34 13.45
C ILE A 145 -12.21 3.19 13.10
N ASN A 146 -12.41 3.46 11.81
CA ASN A 146 -13.59 4.15 11.32
C ASN A 146 -14.86 3.42 11.80
N ARG A 147 -15.68 4.14 12.55
CA ARG A 147 -16.81 3.53 13.27
C ARG A 147 -17.91 3.03 12.36
N MET A 148 -17.94 3.49 11.10
CA MET A 148 -18.90 3.05 10.10
C MET A 148 -18.90 1.53 9.96
N VAL A 149 -17.77 0.85 10.21
CA VAL A 149 -17.70 -0.63 10.21
C VAL A 149 -18.78 -1.27 11.09
N PHE A 150 -19.16 -0.65 12.21
CA PHE A 150 -20.15 -1.17 13.15
C PHE A 150 -21.60 -0.87 12.76
N ASP A 151 -21.83 -0.02 11.77
CA ASP A 151 -23.14 0.25 11.19
C ASP A 151 -23.54 -0.78 10.12
N TYR A 152 -22.71 -1.78 9.88
CA TYR A 152 -22.94 -2.84 8.88
C TYR A 152 -22.89 -4.21 9.52
N ASP A 153 -23.58 -5.15 8.89
CA ASP A 153 -23.73 -6.52 9.40
C ASP A 153 -22.68 -7.46 8.77
N GLN A 154 -22.08 -7.06 7.64
CA GLN A 154 -21.03 -7.77 6.93
C GLN A 154 -20.06 -6.77 6.29
N ILE A 155 -18.76 -7.01 6.48
CA ILE A 155 -17.70 -6.31 5.75
C ILE A 155 -17.18 -7.19 4.60
N ILE A 156 -16.97 -6.60 3.44
CA ILE A 156 -16.27 -7.23 2.32
C ILE A 156 -15.02 -6.41 2.01
N ILE A 157 -13.84 -7.00 2.10
CA ILE A 157 -12.59 -6.39 1.65
C ILE A 157 -12.43 -6.72 0.17
N LEU A 158 -12.25 -5.72 -0.69
CA LEU A 158 -11.94 -5.91 -2.10
C LEU A 158 -10.66 -5.16 -2.42
N GLY A 159 -9.59 -5.87 -2.77
CA GLY A 159 -8.36 -5.16 -3.08
C GLY A 159 -7.17 -5.98 -3.52
N PRO A 160 -6.21 -5.33 -4.18
CA PRO A 160 -5.07 -6.03 -4.74
C PRO A 160 -3.96 -6.31 -3.72
N VAL A 161 -3.25 -7.41 -3.97
CA VAL A 161 -2.12 -7.91 -3.18
C VAL A 161 -0.83 -7.74 -3.99
N PHE A 162 0.01 -6.81 -3.55
CA PHE A 162 1.31 -6.46 -4.14
C PHE A 162 2.41 -6.49 -3.08
N PRO A 163 3.69 -6.67 -3.45
CA PRO A 163 4.79 -6.40 -2.53
C PRO A 163 4.69 -4.97 -1.96
N HIS A 164 4.80 -4.81 -0.64
CA HIS A 164 4.55 -3.56 0.06
C HIS A 164 5.65 -3.28 1.10
N GLU A 165 6.18 -2.06 1.09
CA GLU A 165 7.37 -1.61 1.83
C GLU A 165 7.24 -1.74 3.35
N VAL A 166 6.11 -1.35 3.91
CA VAL A 166 5.85 -1.42 5.36
C VAL A 166 5.53 -2.85 5.83
N ALA A 167 5.10 -3.69 4.92
CA ALA A 167 3.99 -4.59 5.21
C ALA A 167 4.21 -6.00 4.65
N GLY A 168 5.21 -6.16 3.78
CA GLY A 168 5.48 -7.40 3.09
C GLY A 168 4.67 -7.49 1.82
N PHE A 169 3.37 -7.74 1.96
CA PHE A 169 2.39 -7.69 0.88
C PHE A 169 1.15 -6.88 1.29
N SER A 170 0.59 -6.05 0.40
CA SER A 170 -0.67 -5.33 0.60
C SER A 170 -1.89 -6.27 0.70
N GLY A 171 -3.09 -5.70 0.79
CA GLY A 171 -4.34 -6.44 0.81
C GLY A 171 -4.66 -7.14 2.12
N GLY A 172 -5.76 -7.89 2.13
CA GLY A 172 -6.29 -8.54 3.33
C GLY A 172 -6.58 -7.53 4.44
N ASN A 173 -6.22 -7.88 5.68
CA ASN A 173 -6.42 -7.08 6.88
C ASN A 173 -5.79 -5.67 6.83
N LYS A 174 -4.90 -5.39 5.86
CA LYS A 174 -4.36 -4.05 5.64
C LYS A 174 -5.45 -3.01 5.34
N TYR A 175 -6.57 -3.45 4.78
CA TYR A 175 -7.72 -2.58 4.49
C TYR A 175 -8.41 -2.04 5.74
N PHE A 176 -8.34 -2.76 6.86
CA PHE A 176 -8.72 -2.24 8.17
C PHE A 176 -7.62 -1.35 8.73
N PHE A 177 -6.40 -1.91 8.89
CA PHE A 177 -5.26 -1.21 9.47
C PHE A 177 -4.05 -1.27 8.53
N PRO A 178 -3.54 -0.15 7.99
CA PRO A 178 -3.92 1.23 8.25
C PRO A 178 -5.09 1.78 7.42
N GLY A 179 -5.75 0.96 6.59
CA GLY A 179 -6.61 1.46 5.51
C GLY A 179 -7.77 2.38 5.94
N ILE A 180 -8.38 2.10 7.09
CA ILE A 180 -9.47 2.90 7.68
C ILE A 180 -9.27 3.12 9.18
N SER A 181 -8.01 3.15 9.63
CA SER A 181 -7.65 3.23 11.05
C SER A 181 -7.27 4.63 11.50
N GLY A 182 -7.37 4.90 12.79
CA GLY A 182 -6.87 6.15 13.36
C GLY A 182 -5.34 6.24 13.37
N PRO A 183 -4.79 7.44 13.65
CA PRO A 183 -3.37 7.73 13.50
C PRO A 183 -2.47 6.87 14.39
N GLU A 184 -2.96 6.35 15.52
CA GLU A 184 -2.19 5.53 16.47
C GLU A 184 -1.67 4.26 15.78
N MET A 185 -2.58 3.49 15.17
CA MET A 185 -2.25 2.27 14.45
C MET A 185 -1.43 2.54 13.18
N ILE A 186 -1.75 3.62 12.46
CA ILE A 186 -1.00 4.03 11.26
C ILE A 186 0.45 4.33 11.63
N ASN A 187 0.67 5.24 12.59
CA ASN A 187 2.00 5.66 13.01
C ASN A 187 2.81 4.47 13.56
N PHE A 188 2.18 3.65 14.41
CA PHE A 188 2.83 2.49 15.00
C PHE A 188 3.32 1.49 13.94
N THR A 189 2.42 1.05 13.06
CA THR A 189 2.74 0.01 12.06
C THR A 189 3.77 0.48 11.03
N HIS A 190 3.70 1.75 10.62
CA HIS A 190 4.68 2.31 9.68
C HIS A 190 6.06 2.46 10.34
N TRP A 191 6.12 2.92 11.58
CA TRP A 191 7.39 3.04 12.31
C TRP A 191 8.04 1.70 12.60
N LEU A 192 7.26 0.70 13.02
CA LEU A 192 7.75 -0.67 13.15
C LEU A 192 8.34 -1.18 11.82
N GLY A 193 7.67 -0.88 10.71
CA GLY A 193 8.18 -1.15 9.36
C GLY A 193 9.52 -0.47 9.07
N ALA A 194 9.66 0.81 9.43
CA ALA A 194 10.90 1.57 9.28
C ALA A 194 12.06 1.01 10.12
N LEU A 195 11.77 0.56 11.35
CA LEU A 195 12.79 -0.01 12.24
C LEU A 195 13.40 -1.30 11.67
N ILE A 196 12.60 -2.12 10.99
CA ILE A 196 13.06 -3.36 10.34
C ILE A 196 13.62 -3.10 8.93
N THR A 197 13.24 -1.99 8.29
CA THR A 197 13.60 -1.52 6.93
C THR A 197 12.82 -2.17 5.77
N SER A 198 12.50 -1.36 4.75
CA SER A 198 11.77 -1.77 3.55
C SER A 198 12.44 -2.93 2.82
N LYS A 199 13.76 -2.86 2.58
CA LYS A 199 14.54 -3.93 1.91
C LYS A 199 14.39 -5.32 2.56
N ARG A 200 14.20 -5.39 3.88
CA ARG A 200 13.99 -6.66 4.60
C ARG A 200 12.53 -7.12 4.55
N ILE A 201 11.59 -6.18 4.59
CA ILE A 201 10.16 -6.47 4.66
C ILE A 201 9.56 -6.80 3.30
N ILE A 202 9.83 -5.98 2.28
CA ILE A 202 9.06 -5.94 1.04
C ILE A 202 9.08 -7.30 0.32
N GLY A 203 7.89 -7.80 -0.02
CA GLY A 203 7.72 -9.13 -0.62
C GLY A 203 7.90 -10.31 0.34
N THR A 204 7.86 -10.09 1.66
CA THR A 204 7.88 -11.16 2.68
C THR A 204 6.51 -11.25 3.35
N PRO A 205 5.80 -12.39 3.34
CA PRO A 205 4.43 -12.46 3.84
C PRO A 205 4.34 -12.35 5.38
N ASN A 206 5.14 -13.12 6.11
CA ASN A 206 5.07 -13.15 7.57
C ASN A 206 6.01 -12.08 8.13
N THR A 207 5.43 -11.03 8.70
CA THR A 207 6.19 -9.91 9.29
C THR A 207 5.58 -9.52 10.64
N PRO A 208 6.38 -8.95 11.56
CA PRO A 208 5.85 -8.38 12.80
C PRO A 208 4.70 -7.39 12.58
N ILE A 209 4.80 -6.58 11.53
CA ILE A 209 3.77 -5.61 11.15
C ILE A 209 2.45 -6.33 10.82
N ARG A 210 2.51 -7.43 10.07
CA ARG A 210 1.32 -8.25 9.79
C ARG A 210 0.74 -8.88 11.04
N ALA A 211 1.59 -9.35 11.95
CA ALA A 211 1.13 -9.92 13.22
C ALA A 211 0.37 -8.89 14.07
N VAL A 212 0.86 -7.65 14.14
CA VAL A 212 0.19 -6.54 14.83
C VAL A 212 -1.13 -6.16 14.14
N ILE A 213 -1.14 -6.02 12.81
CA ILE A 213 -2.37 -5.73 12.04
C ILE A 213 -3.42 -6.83 12.28
N ASP A 214 -3.01 -8.09 12.21
CA ASP A 214 -3.87 -9.24 12.43
C ASP A 214 -4.45 -9.29 13.84
N ARG A 215 -3.66 -8.86 14.83
CA ARG A 215 -4.10 -8.74 16.22
C ARG A 215 -5.08 -7.59 16.40
N ALA A 216 -4.86 -6.45 15.75
CA ALA A 216 -5.78 -5.32 15.78
C ALA A 216 -7.14 -5.68 15.14
N VAL A 217 -7.14 -6.42 14.03
CA VAL A 217 -8.39 -6.91 13.41
C VAL A 217 -9.16 -7.87 14.31
N SER A 218 -8.52 -8.58 15.24
CA SER A 218 -9.23 -9.48 16.15
C SER A 218 -10.10 -8.78 17.19
N PHE A 219 -10.07 -7.44 17.26
CA PHE A 219 -11.02 -6.65 18.05
C PHE A 219 -12.30 -6.28 17.27
N ILE A 220 -12.37 -6.62 15.97
CA ILE A 220 -13.54 -6.36 15.14
C ILE A 220 -14.42 -7.61 15.14
N ASP A 221 -15.58 -7.50 15.79
CA ASP A 221 -16.55 -8.60 15.86
C ASP A 221 -17.48 -8.70 14.63
N VAL A 222 -17.41 -7.73 13.71
CA VAL A 222 -18.18 -7.74 12.47
C VAL A 222 -17.59 -8.77 11.50
N PRO A 223 -18.40 -9.72 10.98
CA PRO A 223 -17.92 -10.71 10.02
C PRO A 223 -17.28 -10.07 8.79
N SER A 224 -16.19 -10.67 8.30
CA SER A 224 -15.45 -10.17 7.14
C SER A 224 -15.17 -11.25 6.10
N LEU A 225 -15.37 -10.89 4.82
CA LEU A 225 -15.05 -11.72 3.65
C LEU A 225 -14.06 -10.94 2.79
N CYS A 226 -13.02 -11.58 2.26
CA CYS A 226 -11.98 -10.89 1.50
C CYS A 226 -11.90 -11.41 0.06
N PHE A 227 -11.97 -10.50 -0.90
CA PHE A 227 -11.69 -10.68 -2.32
C PHE A 227 -10.28 -10.15 -2.58
N ALA A 228 -9.30 -11.03 -2.41
CA ALA A 228 -7.89 -10.72 -2.62
C ALA A 228 -7.53 -10.86 -4.10
N LEU A 229 -7.19 -9.73 -4.73
CA LEU A 229 -6.91 -9.64 -6.16
C LEU A 229 -5.40 -9.73 -6.42
N VAL A 230 -5.00 -10.43 -7.47
CA VAL A 230 -3.63 -10.35 -8.02
C VAL A 230 -3.74 -9.72 -9.39
N VAL A 231 -3.39 -8.44 -9.49
CA VAL A 231 -3.61 -7.60 -10.67
C VAL A 231 -2.26 -7.17 -11.22
N THR A 232 -2.06 -7.26 -12.52
CA THR A 232 -0.92 -6.67 -13.23
C THR A 232 -1.42 -5.56 -14.15
N HIS A 233 -0.52 -4.82 -14.81
CA HIS A 233 -0.90 -3.81 -15.79
C HIS A 233 -1.73 -4.35 -16.96
N ASP A 234 -1.62 -5.63 -17.30
CA ASP A 234 -2.35 -6.19 -18.44
C ASP A 234 -3.65 -6.91 -18.03
N GLY A 235 -3.88 -7.13 -16.72
CA GLY A 235 -5.11 -7.77 -16.25
C GLY A 235 -5.04 -8.45 -14.90
N LEU A 236 -6.17 -9.04 -14.49
CA LEU A 236 -6.35 -9.79 -13.25
C LEU A 236 -5.76 -11.20 -13.40
N ALA A 237 -4.60 -11.46 -12.82
CA ALA A 237 -3.95 -12.78 -12.85
C ALA A 237 -4.58 -13.77 -11.86
N GLY A 238 -5.24 -13.29 -10.80
CA GLY A 238 -5.90 -14.18 -9.84
C GLY A 238 -6.91 -13.50 -8.93
N LEU A 239 -7.87 -14.28 -8.46
CA LEU A 239 -8.92 -13.88 -7.53
C LEU A 239 -9.08 -14.99 -6.48
N TYR A 240 -8.93 -14.61 -5.21
CA TYR A 240 -9.08 -15.50 -4.07
C TYR A 240 -10.08 -14.89 -3.08
N ILE A 241 -11.14 -15.64 -2.76
CA ILE A 241 -12.28 -15.17 -1.98
C ILE A 241 -12.49 -16.08 -0.77
N GLY A 242 -12.51 -15.52 0.44
CA GLY A 242 -12.70 -16.28 1.68
C GLY A 242 -12.33 -15.47 2.92
N PRO A 243 -12.13 -16.13 4.09
CA PRO A 243 -11.65 -15.46 5.29
C PRO A 243 -10.37 -14.66 5.00
N PRO A 244 -10.24 -13.40 5.51
CA PRO A 244 -9.20 -12.48 5.08
C PRO A 244 -7.78 -13.05 5.05
N LYS A 245 -7.35 -13.72 6.13
CA LYS A 245 -6.00 -14.30 6.21
C LYS A 245 -5.78 -15.42 5.19
N ILE A 246 -6.80 -16.24 4.95
CA ILE A 246 -6.71 -17.40 4.05
C ILE A 246 -6.65 -16.93 2.59
N ALA A 247 -7.60 -16.09 2.18
CA ALA A 247 -7.65 -15.54 0.82
C ALA A 247 -6.38 -14.72 0.50
N TRP A 248 -5.97 -13.86 1.44
CA TRP A 248 -4.74 -13.07 1.31
C TRP A 248 -3.50 -13.95 1.15
N LYS A 249 -3.36 -15.03 1.91
CA LYS A 249 -2.21 -15.94 1.82
C LYS A 249 -2.07 -16.56 0.42
N GLN A 250 -3.19 -16.96 -0.19
CA GLN A 250 -3.18 -17.50 -1.56
C GLN A 250 -2.80 -16.42 -2.58
N ALA A 251 -3.39 -15.23 -2.46
CA ALA A 251 -3.07 -14.10 -3.32
C ALA A 251 -1.62 -13.64 -3.18
N ALA A 252 -1.07 -13.60 -1.96
CA ALA A 252 0.33 -13.24 -1.70
C ALA A 252 1.30 -14.26 -2.34
N ALA A 253 0.95 -15.55 -2.30
CA ALA A 253 1.76 -16.59 -2.95
C ALA A 253 1.82 -16.43 -4.48
N LEU A 254 0.68 -16.13 -5.13
CA LEU A 254 0.67 -15.85 -6.57
C LEU A 254 1.33 -14.49 -6.89
N SER A 255 1.06 -13.47 -6.09
CA SER A 255 1.68 -12.14 -6.20
C SER A 255 3.20 -12.23 -6.12
N ALA A 256 3.76 -13.07 -5.24
CA ALA A 256 5.20 -13.30 -5.17
C ALA A 256 5.80 -13.83 -6.49
N ARG A 257 5.03 -14.57 -7.28
CA ARG A 257 5.47 -15.11 -8.59
C ARG A 257 5.23 -14.14 -9.73
N ARG A 258 4.17 -13.34 -9.66
CA ARG A 258 3.76 -12.39 -10.71
C ARG A 258 4.40 -11.00 -10.57
N HIS A 259 4.76 -10.59 -9.36
CA HIS A 259 5.20 -9.23 -9.05
C HIS A 259 6.61 -9.15 -8.45
N ILE A 260 7.36 -10.26 -8.40
CA ILE A 260 8.76 -10.23 -7.98
C ILE A 260 9.64 -10.72 -9.12
N LEU A 261 10.45 -9.82 -9.67
CA LEU A 261 11.46 -10.13 -10.67
C LEU A 261 12.81 -10.31 -10.00
N TYR A 262 13.48 -11.41 -10.33
CA TYR A 262 14.78 -11.76 -9.77
C TYR A 262 15.92 -11.47 -10.75
N MET A 263 16.86 -10.63 -10.31
CA MET A 263 18.03 -10.19 -11.05
C MET A 263 19.27 -10.96 -10.60
N ASP A 264 20.18 -11.26 -11.54
CA ASP A 264 21.41 -12.02 -11.27
C ASP A 264 22.52 -11.18 -10.61
N LYS A 265 22.50 -9.86 -10.82
CA LYS A 265 23.52 -8.92 -10.33
C LYS A 265 22.89 -7.59 -9.92
N PRO A 266 23.52 -6.84 -9.01
CA PRO A 266 23.07 -5.50 -8.68
C PRO A 266 23.44 -4.48 -9.78
N PHE A 267 22.75 -3.34 -9.77
CA PHE A 267 22.94 -2.23 -10.69
C PHE A 267 23.52 -1.01 -9.96
N LYS A 268 24.42 -0.29 -10.63
CA LYS A 268 25.04 0.93 -10.12
C LYS A 268 24.12 2.14 -10.25
N ARG A 269 23.30 2.18 -11.30
CA ARG A 269 22.35 3.25 -11.56
C ARG A 269 21.02 2.67 -12.04
N VAL A 270 19.91 3.15 -11.50
CA VAL A 270 18.58 2.72 -11.91
C VAL A 270 17.73 3.94 -12.22
N LEU A 271 17.19 4.02 -13.44
CA LEU A 271 16.17 4.99 -13.81
C LEU A 271 14.78 4.39 -13.55
N SER A 272 14.12 4.90 -12.52
CA SER A 272 12.79 4.48 -12.08
C SER A 272 11.74 5.38 -12.70
N ILE A 273 11.11 4.97 -13.80
CA ILE A 273 10.09 5.76 -14.49
C ILE A 273 8.75 5.54 -13.79
N VAL A 274 8.31 6.57 -13.07
CA VAL A 274 7.10 6.54 -12.24
C VAL A 274 5.87 6.87 -13.10
N PRO A 275 4.81 6.05 -13.07
CA PRO A 275 3.57 6.32 -13.80
C PRO A 275 2.73 7.45 -13.16
N GLU A 276 1.84 8.05 -13.95
CA GLU A 276 0.93 9.14 -13.54
C GLU A 276 -0.14 8.74 -12.51
N ILE A 277 -0.28 7.45 -12.19
CA ILE A 277 -1.15 7.01 -11.06
C ILE A 277 -0.63 7.49 -9.69
N TYR A 278 0.61 7.99 -9.64
CA TYR A 278 1.19 8.60 -8.46
C TYR A 278 1.30 10.11 -8.66
N ASP A 279 0.54 10.87 -7.86
CA ASP A 279 0.35 12.31 -8.01
C ASP A 279 1.39 13.15 -7.23
N ASP A 280 2.05 12.55 -6.24
CA ASP A 280 3.04 13.17 -5.36
C ASP A 280 4.20 12.21 -5.00
N LEU A 281 5.26 12.73 -4.39
CA LEU A 281 6.39 11.90 -3.96
C LEU A 281 6.00 10.88 -2.89
N TRP A 282 5.02 11.19 -2.04
CA TRP A 282 4.52 10.29 -0.99
C TRP A 282 4.18 8.90 -1.55
N THR A 283 3.45 8.90 -2.67
CA THR A 283 3.06 7.67 -3.38
C THR A 283 4.11 7.21 -4.39
N ALA A 284 4.77 8.13 -5.10
CA ALA A 284 5.80 7.82 -6.10
C ALA A 284 7.09 7.24 -5.53
N ALA A 285 7.35 7.42 -4.23
CA ALA A 285 8.45 6.80 -3.52
C ALA A 285 8.44 5.25 -3.63
N LYS A 286 7.31 4.64 -4.00
CA LYS A 286 7.23 3.22 -4.41
C LYS A 286 8.22 2.87 -5.53
N GLY A 287 8.54 3.80 -6.43
CA GLY A 287 9.57 3.62 -7.46
C GLY A 287 10.94 3.32 -6.87
N MET A 288 11.28 3.91 -5.72
CA MET A 288 12.49 3.57 -4.98
C MET A 288 12.34 2.25 -4.21
N TYR A 289 11.26 2.07 -3.44
CA TYR A 289 11.13 0.92 -2.52
C TYR A 289 11.25 -0.42 -3.24
N LYS A 290 10.71 -0.48 -4.46
CA LYS A 290 10.69 -1.69 -5.30
C LYS A 290 12.02 -2.00 -5.97
N LEU A 291 12.93 -1.04 -6.01
CA LEU A 291 14.20 -1.15 -6.73
C LEU A 291 15.40 -1.14 -5.78
N GLU A 292 15.27 -0.62 -4.55
CA GLU A 292 16.33 -0.65 -3.55
C GLU A 292 17.06 -2.01 -3.46
N PRO A 293 16.38 -3.18 -3.44
CA PRO A 293 17.06 -4.46 -3.23
C PRO A 293 18.07 -4.84 -4.32
N ILE A 294 17.94 -4.30 -5.54
CA ILE A 294 18.85 -4.58 -6.67
C ILE A 294 19.91 -3.50 -6.89
N ILE A 295 19.91 -2.41 -6.10
CA ILE A 295 20.91 -1.36 -6.26
C ILE A 295 22.16 -1.74 -5.46
N ALA A 296 23.31 -1.64 -6.13
CA ALA A 296 24.63 -1.84 -5.55
C ALA A 296 24.90 -0.84 -4.44
N ASP A 297 25.68 -1.22 -3.43
CA ASP A 297 26.10 -0.28 -2.40
C ASP A 297 26.92 0.86 -3.03
N GLY A 298 26.61 2.10 -2.66
CA GLY A 298 27.11 3.32 -3.31
C GLY A 298 26.42 3.66 -4.64
N GLY A 299 25.47 2.86 -5.10
CA GLY A 299 24.69 3.10 -6.33
C GLY A 299 23.63 4.18 -6.17
N GLU A 300 22.93 4.50 -7.27
CA GLU A 300 21.92 5.55 -7.34
C GLU A 300 20.61 5.03 -7.96
N VAL A 301 19.49 5.45 -7.37
CA VAL A 301 18.20 5.46 -8.07
C VAL A 301 17.82 6.88 -8.43
N VAL A 302 17.45 7.08 -9.69
CA VAL A 302 16.83 8.30 -10.19
C VAL A 302 15.34 8.03 -10.35
N ILE A 303 14.51 8.68 -9.54
CA ILE A 303 13.06 8.65 -9.66
C ILE A 303 12.68 9.65 -10.75
N PHE A 304 12.32 9.15 -11.92
CA PHE A 304 11.91 9.95 -13.07
C PHE A 304 10.39 10.11 -13.07
N ALA A 305 9.94 11.31 -12.74
CA ALA A 305 8.53 11.67 -12.55
C ALA A 305 8.31 13.16 -12.87
N PRO A 306 8.48 13.59 -14.14
CA PRO A 306 8.41 15.01 -14.52
C PRO A 306 7.08 15.68 -14.17
N HIS A 307 5.99 14.90 -14.09
CA HIS A 307 4.65 15.36 -13.72
C HIS A 307 4.49 15.68 -12.22
N ILE A 308 5.36 15.15 -11.36
CA ILE A 308 5.26 15.35 -9.91
C ILE A 308 5.90 16.67 -9.51
N THR A 309 5.11 17.53 -8.88
CA THR A 309 5.52 18.88 -8.45
C THR A 309 5.48 19.08 -6.94
N GLU A 310 5.00 18.09 -6.18
CA GLU A 310 4.81 18.16 -4.74
C GLU A 310 5.39 16.91 -4.04
N ILE A 311 5.97 17.11 -2.85
CA ILE A 311 6.45 16.03 -1.99
C ILE A 311 5.26 15.25 -1.44
N SER A 312 4.32 15.95 -0.81
CA SER A 312 3.07 15.37 -0.34
C SER A 312 2.05 16.46 -0.10
N TYR A 313 0.86 16.29 -0.65
CA TYR A 313 -0.25 17.21 -0.38
C TYR A 313 -0.69 17.18 1.09
N THR A 314 -0.48 16.05 1.78
CA THR A 314 -0.85 15.87 3.18
C THR A 314 0.30 16.20 4.14
N HIS A 315 1.49 15.66 3.87
CA HIS A 315 2.59 15.63 4.84
C HIS A 315 3.79 16.50 4.44
N GLY A 316 3.70 17.26 3.35
CA GLY A 316 4.80 18.01 2.76
C GLY A 316 5.44 18.99 3.73
N VAL A 317 4.64 19.72 4.51
CA VAL A 317 5.12 20.68 5.52
C VAL A 317 5.99 20.00 6.57
N ILE A 318 5.60 18.81 7.03
CA ILE A 318 6.38 18.06 8.02
C ILE A 318 7.67 17.53 7.38
N ILE A 319 7.60 16.98 6.17
CA ILE A 319 8.79 16.52 5.43
C ILE A 319 9.77 17.67 5.17
N ASP A 320 9.29 18.87 4.87
CA ASP A 320 10.15 20.06 4.69
C ASP A 320 10.89 20.45 5.98
N GLN A 321 10.35 20.09 7.16
CA GLN A 321 11.01 20.31 8.46
C GLN A 321 12.01 19.20 8.80
N ILE A 322 11.66 17.94 8.55
CA ILE A 322 12.45 16.79 9.03
C ILE A 322 13.45 16.26 8.00
N GLY A 323 13.22 16.48 6.70
CA GLY A 323 14.00 15.93 5.60
C GLY A 323 13.86 14.40 5.41
N TYR A 324 14.50 13.90 4.35
CA TYR A 324 14.63 12.47 4.06
C TYR A 324 15.94 11.91 4.66
N HIS A 325 15.83 11.03 5.65
CA HIS A 325 17.01 10.49 6.36
C HIS A 325 16.90 8.99 6.64
N VAL A 326 18.04 8.31 6.76
CA VAL A 326 18.12 6.90 7.15
C VAL A 326 17.57 6.72 8.56
N ARG A 327 17.07 5.52 8.88
CA ARG A 327 16.52 5.18 10.20
C ARG A 327 17.40 5.66 11.36
N ASP A 328 18.71 5.39 11.26
CA ASP A 328 19.69 5.70 12.31
C ASP A 328 19.79 7.20 12.65
N TYR A 329 19.49 8.09 11.69
CA TYR A 329 19.45 9.52 11.92
C TYR A 329 18.38 9.90 12.96
N PHE A 330 17.21 9.29 12.86
CA PHE A 330 16.08 9.52 13.76
C PHE A 330 16.27 8.83 15.10
N VAL A 331 16.55 7.52 15.11
CA VAL A 331 16.58 6.73 16.36
C VAL A 331 17.72 7.13 17.30
N LYS A 332 18.87 7.57 16.78
CA LYS A 332 20.00 8.02 17.60
C LYS A 332 19.81 9.43 18.17
N GLN A 333 18.70 10.09 17.80
CA GLN A 333 18.34 11.44 18.23
C GLN A 333 16.85 11.50 18.62
N TRP A 334 16.31 10.40 19.14
CA TRP A 334 14.87 10.19 19.25
C TRP A 334 14.13 11.29 20.01
N GLY A 335 14.75 11.89 21.03
CA GLY A 335 14.18 13.01 21.77
C GLY A 335 13.78 14.22 20.92
N ARG A 336 14.40 14.41 19.74
CA ARG A 336 14.06 15.48 18.78
C ARG A 336 12.89 15.13 17.86
N PHE A 337 12.63 13.84 17.63
CA PHE A 337 11.74 13.37 16.58
C PHE A 337 10.49 12.64 17.08
N LYS A 338 10.50 12.15 18.32
CA LYS A 338 9.43 11.32 18.90
C LYS A 338 8.03 11.94 18.84
N ASP A 339 7.94 13.27 18.79
CA ASP A 339 6.68 14.02 18.79
C ASP A 339 6.16 14.34 17.37
N TYR A 340 6.93 14.02 16.32
CA TYR A 340 6.44 14.04 14.95
C TYR A 340 5.57 12.82 14.66
N PRO A 341 4.66 12.85 13.66
CA PRO A 341 3.91 11.66 13.27
C PRO A 341 4.85 10.56 12.76
N TRP A 342 4.86 9.40 13.44
CA TRP A 342 5.84 8.36 13.11
C TRP A 342 5.64 7.75 11.73
N GLY A 343 4.43 7.84 11.15
CA GLY A 343 4.19 7.49 9.75
C GLY A 343 4.98 8.34 8.77
N VAL A 344 5.18 9.63 9.08
CA VAL A 344 5.97 10.57 8.26
C VAL A 344 7.46 10.31 8.43
N LEU A 345 7.91 10.04 9.67
CA LEU A 345 9.29 9.58 9.92
C LEU A 345 9.57 8.28 9.16
N ALA A 346 8.63 7.33 9.20
CA ALA A 346 8.77 6.07 8.49
C ALA A 346 8.89 6.28 6.97
N HIS A 347 8.02 7.09 6.37
CA HIS A 347 8.11 7.46 4.95
C HIS A 347 9.48 8.05 4.60
N SER A 348 9.98 8.97 5.42
CA SER A 348 11.32 9.55 5.27
C SER A 348 12.41 8.48 5.20
N THR A 349 12.40 7.54 6.16
CA THR A 349 13.36 6.43 6.18
C THR A 349 13.22 5.44 5.03
N HIS A 350 11.99 5.13 4.63
CA HIS A 350 11.73 4.20 3.53
C HIS A 350 12.25 4.76 2.21
N LEU A 351 12.07 6.05 1.96
CA LEU A 351 12.56 6.68 0.73
C LEU A 351 14.07 6.92 0.77
N ARG A 352 14.67 7.17 1.94
CA ARG A 352 16.13 7.31 2.02
C ARG A 352 16.86 5.96 1.92
N GLY A 353 16.23 4.88 2.37
CA GLY A 353 16.77 3.54 2.34
C GLY A 353 17.69 3.22 3.53
N ILE A 354 18.42 2.10 3.43
CA ILE A 354 19.36 1.67 4.47
C ILE A 354 20.54 2.65 4.57
N GLY A 355 21.02 2.88 5.79
CA GLY A 355 22.32 3.52 6.03
C GLY A 355 22.59 3.71 7.51
N ASN A 356 23.63 4.47 7.81
CA ASN A 356 24.06 4.77 9.18
C ASN A 356 24.14 6.29 9.41
N PHE A 357 24.01 6.70 10.65
CA PHE A 357 24.24 8.07 11.10
C PHE A 357 25.21 8.06 12.28
N ASP A 358 26.24 8.90 12.22
CA ASP A 358 27.16 9.12 13.33
C ASP A 358 26.79 10.41 14.06
N VAL A 359 26.44 10.27 15.35
CA VAL A 359 25.99 11.40 16.19
C VAL A 359 27.13 12.35 16.51
N GLU A 360 28.36 11.85 16.64
CA GLU A 360 29.52 12.67 17.03
C GLU A 360 29.94 13.59 15.89
N SER A 361 30.05 13.07 14.67
CA SER A 361 30.42 13.86 13.49
C SER A 361 29.24 14.53 12.79
N GLY A 362 28.00 14.10 13.06
CA GLY A 362 26.80 14.53 12.35
C GLY A 362 26.72 14.00 10.91
N VAL A 363 27.55 13.03 10.53
CA VAL A 363 27.63 12.53 9.15
C VAL A 363 26.65 11.37 8.95
N GLU A 364 25.76 11.55 7.98
CA GLU A 364 24.87 10.50 7.48
C GLU A 364 25.52 9.77 6.29
N ARG A 365 25.42 8.43 6.26
CA ARG A 365 25.95 7.57 5.21
C ARG A 365 24.84 6.64 4.70
N PRO A 366 24.02 7.09 3.73
CA PRO A 366 23.06 6.21 3.08
C PRO A 366 23.80 5.18 2.21
N ARG A 367 23.23 3.97 2.11
CA ARG A 367 23.75 2.87 1.28
C ARG A 367 23.66 3.21 -0.20
N ILE A 368 22.61 3.92 -0.60
CA ILE A 368 22.36 4.33 -1.98
C ILE A 368 22.04 5.82 -2.02
N LYS A 369 22.27 6.45 -3.17
CA LYS A 369 21.80 7.80 -3.46
C LYS A 369 20.39 7.74 -4.05
N VAL A 370 19.53 8.65 -3.61
CA VAL A 370 18.19 8.84 -4.17
C VAL A 370 18.12 10.23 -4.78
N THR A 371 17.87 10.28 -6.09
CA THR A 371 17.83 11.50 -6.88
C THR A 371 16.45 11.65 -7.50
N LEU A 372 15.85 12.83 -7.40
CA LEU A 372 14.59 13.16 -8.03
C LEU A 372 14.84 13.83 -9.38
N ALA A 373 14.21 13.30 -10.42
CA ALA A 373 14.02 13.96 -11.70
C ALA A 373 12.54 14.25 -11.90
N SER A 374 12.10 15.38 -11.33
CA SER A 374 10.69 15.76 -11.22
C SER A 374 10.51 17.27 -11.37
N GLY A 375 9.25 17.73 -11.33
CA GLY A 375 8.90 19.15 -11.27
C GLY A 375 9.15 19.80 -9.90
N ILE A 376 9.52 19.04 -8.87
CA ILE A 376 9.96 19.61 -7.58
C ILE A 376 11.29 20.34 -7.78
N SER A 377 11.39 21.58 -7.31
CA SER A 377 12.60 22.40 -7.50
C SER A 377 13.85 21.78 -6.89
N ARG A 378 15.01 22.03 -7.53
CA ARG A 378 16.34 21.65 -7.02
C ARG A 378 16.51 22.04 -5.56
N ASP A 379 16.25 23.32 -5.24
CA ASP A 379 16.42 23.86 -3.89
C ASP A 379 15.59 23.12 -2.85
N ARG A 380 14.36 22.72 -3.19
CA ARG A 380 13.52 21.94 -2.26
C ARG A 380 14.06 20.53 -2.11
N CYS A 381 14.45 19.86 -3.19
CA CYS A 381 15.04 18.52 -3.13
C CYS A 381 16.29 18.48 -2.23
N GLU A 382 17.21 19.43 -2.43
CA GLU A 382 18.45 19.52 -1.67
C GLU A 382 18.19 19.84 -0.19
N ARG A 383 17.24 20.74 0.10
CA ARG A 383 16.81 21.06 1.48
C ARG A 383 16.25 19.85 2.23
N VAL A 384 15.53 18.96 1.55
CA VAL A 384 15.01 17.71 2.15
C VAL A 384 15.97 16.53 2.01
N ASN A 385 17.26 16.77 1.74
CA ASN A 385 18.33 15.76 1.68
C ASN A 385 18.19 14.73 0.54
N LEU A 386 17.60 15.14 -0.59
CA LEU A 386 17.51 14.35 -1.81
C LEU A 386 18.40 14.94 -2.92
N GLY A 387 18.86 14.08 -3.82
CA GLY A 387 19.51 14.54 -5.06
C GLY A 387 18.49 15.14 -6.02
N TYR A 388 18.96 15.98 -6.94
CA TYR A 388 18.15 16.52 -8.03
C TYR A 388 18.85 16.31 -9.38
N LEU A 389 18.07 15.95 -10.39
CA LEU A 389 18.45 15.90 -11.79
C LEU A 389 17.35 16.59 -12.62
N ASP A 390 17.72 17.47 -13.53
CA ASP A 390 16.72 18.16 -14.36
C ASP A 390 16.04 17.16 -15.30
N PRO A 391 14.72 16.91 -15.18
CA PRO A 391 14.04 15.92 -16.00
C PRO A 391 14.08 16.24 -17.50
N SER A 392 14.23 17.51 -17.89
CA SER A 392 14.32 17.91 -19.31
C SER A 392 15.63 17.48 -19.99
N THR A 393 16.64 17.14 -19.18
CA THR A 393 17.97 16.69 -19.64
C THR A 393 18.08 15.18 -19.78
N ILE A 394 17.03 14.42 -19.44
CA ILE A 394 17.02 12.96 -19.48
C ILE A 394 16.38 12.50 -20.79
N ASP A 395 17.20 11.96 -21.68
CA ASP A 395 16.72 11.09 -22.75
C ASP A 395 16.72 9.64 -22.25
N VAL A 396 15.53 9.04 -22.10
CA VAL A 396 15.38 7.67 -21.60
C VAL A 396 16.11 6.66 -22.48
N SER A 397 16.18 6.89 -23.80
CA SER A 397 16.81 5.96 -24.74
C SER A 397 18.32 5.80 -24.51
N GLU A 398 18.99 6.82 -23.95
CA GLU A 398 20.42 6.78 -23.61
C GLU A 398 20.72 5.90 -22.38
N TRP A 399 19.70 5.51 -21.62
CA TRP A 399 19.81 4.64 -20.44
C TRP A 399 19.46 3.18 -20.75
N GLU A 400 18.68 2.92 -21.80
CA GLU A 400 18.18 1.60 -22.15
C GLU A 400 19.26 0.69 -22.77
N GLY A 401 19.17 -0.63 -22.52
CA GLY A 401 20.09 -1.62 -23.09
C GLY A 401 21.49 -1.64 -22.47
N ARG A 402 21.68 -0.97 -21.32
CA ARG A 402 22.96 -0.78 -20.64
C ARG A 402 23.09 -1.58 -19.34
N GLU A 403 22.34 -2.67 -19.22
CA GLU A 403 22.34 -3.57 -18.05
C GLU A 403 23.72 -4.20 -17.83
N ASN A 404 24.48 -4.42 -18.91
CA ASN A 404 25.86 -4.91 -18.83
C ASN A 404 26.82 -3.90 -18.20
N GLU A 405 26.57 -2.61 -18.36
CA GLU A 405 27.31 -1.51 -17.71
C GLU A 405 26.84 -1.26 -16.27
N GLY A 406 25.77 -1.92 -15.83
CA GLY A 406 25.16 -1.76 -14.52
C GLY A 406 24.15 -0.62 -14.45
N ILE A 407 23.54 -0.24 -15.59
CA ILE A 407 22.44 0.72 -15.68
C ILE A 407 21.15 -0.03 -16.01
N LEU A 408 20.08 0.19 -15.25
CA LEU A 408 18.77 -0.40 -15.50
C LEU A 408 17.72 0.69 -15.69
N VAL A 409 16.84 0.51 -16.67
CA VAL A 409 15.62 1.32 -16.82
C VAL A 409 14.43 0.46 -16.42
N VAL A 410 13.58 1.00 -15.55
CA VAL A 410 12.33 0.35 -15.13
C VAL A 410 11.16 1.25 -15.50
N HIS A 411 10.42 0.82 -16.51
CA HIS A 411 9.15 1.42 -16.92
C HIS A 411 8.03 1.04 -15.95
N LYS A 412 7.07 1.94 -15.74
CA LYS A 412 5.92 1.74 -14.82
C LYS A 412 6.35 1.29 -13.42
N ALA A 413 7.39 1.91 -12.88
CA ALA A 413 7.94 1.56 -11.58
C ALA A 413 6.92 1.78 -10.45
N GLY A 414 7.00 0.95 -9.40
CA GLY A 414 6.24 1.12 -8.15
C GLY A 414 5.35 -0.06 -7.76
N GLU A 415 5.00 -0.94 -8.70
CA GLU A 415 4.19 -2.14 -8.42
C GLU A 415 5.05 -3.42 -8.37
N THR A 416 5.85 -3.67 -9.40
CA THR A 416 6.76 -4.83 -9.49
C THR A 416 7.99 -4.65 -8.61
N LEU A 417 8.26 -5.60 -7.73
CA LEU A 417 9.45 -5.65 -6.88
C LEU A 417 10.61 -6.32 -7.63
N TYR A 418 11.79 -5.73 -7.54
CA TYR A 418 13.02 -6.29 -8.06
C TYR A 418 13.88 -6.78 -6.90
N ARG A 419 14.34 -8.03 -6.95
CA ARG A 419 15.25 -8.63 -5.95
C ARG A 419 16.45 -9.27 -6.62
N LEU A 420 17.54 -9.39 -5.88
CA LEU A 420 18.64 -10.25 -6.29
C LEU A 420 18.28 -11.72 -6.04
N LYS A 421 18.70 -12.63 -6.93
CA LYS A 421 18.67 -14.07 -6.64
C LYS A 421 19.55 -14.35 -5.42
N ILE A 422 19.01 -15.11 -4.47
CA ILE A 422 19.81 -15.64 -3.36
C ILE A 422 20.72 -16.71 -3.97
N LYS A 423 22.03 -16.54 -3.82
CA LYS A 423 23.02 -17.53 -4.26
C LYS A 423 23.13 -18.67 -3.26
#